data_AF-A0A7S2W1M4-F1
#
_entry.id   AF-A0A7S2W1M4-F1
#
_cell.length_a   1.000
_cell.length_b   1.000
_cell.length_c   1.000
_cell.angle_alpha   90.00
_cell.angle_beta   90.00
_cell.angle_gamma   90.00
#
_symmetry.space_group_name_H-M   'P 1'
#
loop_
_entity.id
_entity.type
_entity.pdbx_description
1 polymer ?
#
loop_
_entity_poly.entity_id
_entity_poly.type
_entity_poly.pdbx_seq_one_letter_code
_entity_poly.pdbx_strand_id
1 'polypeptide(L)'
;MAEVSADAALVAAIVDSGVDMFAFDWDMTITSVHCYNSRVQPEDVPGRWTSDIPDAEDFASVLNAIQAAGRHWCIVTFGQKDVVQAYLQQLGFEEDHCLICSPLGPGERYSQAKAPPKDKNDMLVDVVRLKGLPALDRLGLFDDDGGNVMAA
;
A
#
# COMPACT_ATOMS: atom_id res chain seq x y z
N MET A 1 20.15 -7.12 -13.47
CA MET A 1 19.39 -5.98 -12.91
C MET A 1 20.34 -5.24 -12.00
N ALA A 2 20.46 -3.92 -12.13
CA ALA A 2 21.28 -3.13 -11.21
C ALA A 2 20.60 -3.11 -9.84
N GLU A 3 21.35 -3.34 -8.76
CA GLU A 3 20.85 -3.05 -7.41
C GLU A 3 20.56 -1.55 -7.34
N VAL A 4 19.28 -1.21 -7.18
CA VAL A 4 18.90 0.15 -6.83
C VAL A 4 19.38 0.36 -5.39
N SER A 5 20.55 0.98 -5.23
CA SER A 5 21.03 1.42 -3.92
C SER A 5 20.02 2.41 -3.35
N ALA A 6 19.38 2.05 -2.24
CA ALA A 6 18.47 2.96 -1.55
C ALA A 6 19.20 4.28 -1.24
N ASP A 7 18.51 5.40 -1.46
CA ASP A 7 19.04 6.73 -1.12
C ASP A 7 19.33 6.79 0.38
N ALA A 8 20.61 6.96 0.74
CA ALA A 8 21.06 6.96 2.12
C ALA A 8 20.39 8.06 2.97
N ALA A 9 20.05 9.20 2.37
CA ALA A 9 19.35 10.28 3.06
C ALA A 9 17.90 9.89 3.38
N LEU A 10 17.22 9.23 2.43
CA LEU A 10 15.86 8.72 2.63
C LEU A 10 15.83 7.62 3.69
N VAL A 11 16.78 6.68 3.65
CA VAL A 11 16.93 5.63 4.67
C VAL A 11 17.13 6.25 6.06
N ALA A 12 18.03 7.22 6.19
CA ALA A 12 18.26 7.91 7.46
C ALA A 12 16.99 8.61 7.97
N ALA A 13 16.25 9.30 7.09
CA ALA A 13 14.99 9.94 7.45
C ALA A 13 13.93 8.93 7.94
N ILE A 14 13.84 7.75 7.30
CA ILE A 14 12.94 6.68 7.73
C ILE A 14 13.34 6.16 9.11
N VAL A 15 14.62 5.95 9.38
CA VAL A 15 15.11 5.53 10.69
C VAL A 15 14.75 6.56 11.77
N ASP A 16 15.01 7.84 11.50
CA ASP A 16 14.80 8.96 12.42
C ASP A 16 13.31 9.27 12.68
N SER A 17 12.41 8.85 11.79
CA SER A 17 10.97 9.09 11.92
C SER A 17 10.34 8.42 13.15
N GLY A 18 10.98 7.39 13.72
CA GLY A 18 10.41 6.58 14.81
C GLY A 18 9.30 5.61 14.39
N VAL A 19 8.86 5.66 13.13
CA VAL A 19 7.85 4.80 12.52
C VAL A 19 8.47 3.41 12.23
N ASP A 20 7.78 2.36 12.68
CA ASP A 20 8.18 0.97 12.43
C ASP A 20 7.44 0.37 11.22
N MET A 21 6.28 0.93 10.87
CA MET A 21 5.41 0.46 9.79
C MET A 21 4.78 1.58 8.98
N PHE A 22 4.90 1.49 7.66
CA PHE A 22 4.34 2.44 6.71
C PHE A 22 3.18 1.80 5.95
N ALA A 23 1.95 2.25 6.22
CA ALA A 23 0.77 1.84 5.50
C ALA A 23 0.44 2.88 4.41
N PHE A 24 0.14 2.41 3.21
CA PHE A 24 -0.27 3.26 2.10
C PHE A 24 -1.68 2.88 1.66
N ASP A 25 -2.56 3.85 1.45
CA ASP A 25 -3.68 3.64 0.55
C ASP A 25 -3.18 3.43 -0.88
N TRP A 26 -4.06 2.99 -1.76
CA TRP A 26 -3.76 2.69 -3.15
C TRP A 26 -4.37 3.73 -4.10
N ASP A 27 -5.69 3.70 -4.24
CA ASP A 27 -6.45 4.55 -5.16
C ASP A 27 -6.28 6.02 -4.76
N MET A 28 -5.96 6.89 -5.72
CA MET A 28 -5.78 8.35 -5.52
C MET A 28 -4.63 8.77 -4.58
N THR A 29 -3.96 7.81 -3.93
CA THR A 29 -2.77 8.01 -3.10
C THR A 29 -1.49 7.61 -3.85
N ILE A 30 -1.42 6.36 -4.31
CA ILE A 30 -0.30 5.84 -5.11
C ILE A 30 -0.64 5.89 -6.59
N THR A 31 -1.86 5.48 -6.94
CA THR A 31 -2.35 5.59 -8.31
C THR A 31 -3.08 6.91 -8.52
N SER A 32 -2.89 7.56 -9.66
CA SER A 32 -3.68 8.73 -10.09
C SER A 32 -5.08 8.35 -10.58
N VAL A 33 -5.44 7.07 -10.50
CA VAL A 33 -6.73 6.51 -10.88
C VAL A 33 -7.36 5.82 -9.67
N HIS A 34 -8.67 5.93 -9.57
CA HIS A 34 -9.46 5.12 -8.65
C HIS A 34 -9.73 3.77 -9.31
N CYS A 35 -8.84 2.79 -9.10
CA CYS A 35 -8.84 1.48 -9.77
C CYS A 35 -10.18 0.77 -9.62
N TYR A 36 -10.77 0.78 -8.42
CA TYR A 36 -12.06 0.15 -8.16
C TYR A 36 -13.19 0.76 -9.01
N ASN A 37 -13.33 2.09 -8.99
CA ASN A 37 -14.37 2.80 -9.75
C ASN A 37 -14.15 2.69 -11.26
N SER A 38 -12.88 2.67 -11.68
CA SER A 38 -12.49 2.52 -13.08
C SER A 38 -12.56 1.08 -13.59
N ARG A 39 -12.88 0.12 -12.71
CA ARG A 39 -13.02 -1.31 -13.00
C ARG A 39 -11.76 -1.94 -13.61
N VAL A 40 -10.58 -1.47 -13.20
CA VAL A 40 -9.30 -2.05 -13.61
C VAL A 40 -9.28 -3.53 -13.26
N GLN A 41 -8.87 -4.38 -14.19
CA GLN A 41 -8.61 -5.80 -13.95
C GLN A 41 -7.10 -6.05 -13.87
N PRO A 42 -6.64 -7.11 -13.17
CA PRO A 42 -5.21 -7.44 -13.10
C PRO A 42 -4.54 -7.56 -14.47
N GLU A 43 -5.24 -8.09 -15.48
CA GLU A 43 -4.74 -8.24 -16.85
C GLU A 43 -4.56 -6.91 -17.61
N ASP A 44 -5.22 -5.83 -17.17
CA ASP A 44 -5.06 -4.51 -17.78
C ASP A 44 -3.74 -3.86 -17.36
N VAL A 45 -3.27 -4.14 -16.14
CA VAL A 45 -2.18 -3.44 -15.45
C VAL A 45 -0.88 -3.35 -16.28
N PRO A 46 -0.38 -4.42 -16.91
CA PRO A 46 0.86 -4.35 -17.71
C PRO A 46 0.84 -3.27 -18.80
N GLY A 47 -0.34 -2.93 -19.34
CA GLY A 47 -0.50 -1.94 -20.41
C GLY A 47 -0.69 -0.50 -19.93
N ARG A 48 -0.85 -0.27 -18.62
CA ARG A 48 -1.27 1.04 -18.08
C ARG A 48 -0.54 1.52 -16.83
N TRP A 49 0.25 0.66 -16.20
CA TRP A 49 0.80 0.94 -14.86
C TRP A 49 1.65 2.22 -14.78
N THR A 50 2.44 2.52 -15.81
CA THR A 50 3.28 3.74 -15.85
C THR A 50 2.45 5.03 -15.93
N SER A 51 1.26 4.98 -16.54
CA SER A 51 0.36 6.14 -16.58
C SER A 51 -0.50 6.26 -15.32
N ASP A 52 -0.77 5.15 -14.65
CA ASP A 52 -1.57 5.15 -13.43
C ASP A 52 -0.74 5.46 -12.18
N ILE A 53 0.58 5.22 -12.19
CA ILE A 53 1.50 5.55 -11.09
C ILE A 53 2.51 6.57 -11.65
N PRO A 54 2.22 7.89 -11.57
CA PRO A 54 3.07 8.91 -12.20
C PRO A 54 4.53 8.88 -11.72
N ASP A 55 4.74 8.60 -10.42
CA ASP A 55 6.05 8.61 -9.76
C ASP A 55 6.49 7.19 -9.37
N ALA A 56 6.33 6.23 -10.29
CA ALA A 56 6.51 4.81 -9.99
C ALA A 56 7.91 4.43 -9.51
N GLU A 57 8.96 5.01 -10.12
CA GLU A 57 10.35 4.77 -9.72
C GLU A 57 10.65 5.34 -8.33
N ASP A 58 10.10 6.52 -8.01
CA ASP A 58 10.24 7.14 -6.71
C ASP A 58 9.51 6.34 -5.63
N PHE A 59 8.28 5.89 -5.91
CA PHE A 59 7.53 5.04 -4.99
C PHE A 59 8.25 3.71 -4.73
N ALA A 60 8.75 3.03 -5.77
CA ALA A 60 9.55 1.82 -5.59
C ALA A 60 10.82 2.09 -4.77
N SER A 61 11.47 3.24 -4.98
CA SER A 61 12.66 3.66 -4.21
C SER A 61 12.32 3.88 -2.73
N VAL A 62 11.15 4.46 -2.42
CA VAL A 62 10.66 4.60 -1.05
C VAL A 62 10.44 3.23 -0.40
N LEU A 63 9.77 2.30 -1.06
CA LEU A 63 9.52 0.95 -0.52
C LEU A 63 10.83 0.20 -0.23
N ASN A 64 11.80 0.30 -1.16
CA ASN A 64 13.14 -0.28 -0.97
C ASN A 64 13.89 0.38 0.19
N ALA A 65 13.79 1.71 0.34
CA ALA A 65 14.42 2.42 1.45
C ALA A 65 13.81 2.04 2.81
N ILE A 66 12.48 1.83 2.88
CA ILE A 66 11.80 1.34 4.08
C ILE A 66 12.35 -0.04 4.48
N GLN A 67 12.49 -0.95 3.52
CA GLN A 67 13.07 -2.28 3.77
C GLN A 67 14.55 -2.20 4.18
N ALA A 68 15.35 -1.37 3.51
CA ALA A 68 16.75 -1.16 3.84
C ALA A 68 16.95 -0.55 5.23
N ALA A 69 16.00 0.27 5.70
CA ALA A 69 15.97 0.81 7.06
C ALA A 69 15.54 -0.23 8.13
N GLY A 70 15.26 -1.48 7.73
CA GLY A 70 14.75 -2.52 8.63
C GLY A 70 13.33 -2.24 9.13
N ARG A 71 12.54 -1.47 8.36
CA ARG A 71 11.13 -1.15 8.65
C ARG A 71 10.21 -1.96 7.77
N HIS A 72 8.92 -1.92 8.07
CA HIS A 72 7.89 -2.63 7.32
C HIS A 72 7.02 -1.65 6.52
N TRP A 73 6.44 -2.15 5.43
CA TRP A 73 5.37 -1.44 4.72
C TRP A 73 4.23 -2.39 4.35
N CYS A 74 3.04 -1.82 4.13
CA CYS A 74 1.90 -2.52 3.55
C CYS A 74 1.03 -1.57 2.70
N ILE A 75 0.15 -2.17 1.90
CA ILE A 75 -0.98 -1.48 1.30
C ILE A 75 -2.24 -1.76 2.13
N VAL A 76 -3.02 -0.72 2.41
CA VAL A 76 -4.31 -0.80 3.10
C VAL A 76 -5.36 -0.11 2.24
N THR A 77 -6.20 -0.89 1.56
CA THR A 77 -7.12 -0.38 0.55
C THR A 77 -8.51 -0.98 0.65
N PHE A 78 -9.53 -0.27 0.17
CA PHE A 78 -10.85 -0.82 -0.11
C PHE A 78 -10.97 -1.47 -1.49
N GLY A 79 -9.92 -1.35 -2.33
CA GLY A 79 -9.84 -1.93 -3.67
C GLY A 79 -9.59 -3.44 -3.66
N GLN A 80 -9.43 -4.04 -4.84
CA GLN A 80 -9.24 -5.48 -4.99
C GLN A 80 -7.76 -5.85 -4.80
N LYS A 81 -7.48 -6.90 -4.00
CA LYS A 81 -6.11 -7.33 -3.68
C LYS A 81 -5.28 -7.70 -4.92
N ASP A 82 -5.89 -8.43 -5.85
CA ASP A 82 -5.26 -8.92 -7.08
C ASP A 82 -4.85 -7.79 -8.04
N VAL A 83 -5.65 -6.73 -8.14
CA VAL A 83 -5.31 -5.54 -8.91
C VAL A 83 -4.09 -4.86 -8.32
N VAL A 84 -4.07 -4.60 -7.00
CA VAL A 84 -2.89 -4.02 -6.33
C VAL A 84 -1.65 -4.89 -6.51
N GLN A 85 -1.80 -6.21 -6.34
CA GLN A 85 -0.70 -7.17 -6.54
C GLN A 85 -0.12 -7.08 -7.96
N ALA A 86 -0.97 -6.97 -8.98
CA ALA A 86 -0.51 -6.85 -10.36
C ALA A 86 0.32 -5.57 -10.59
N TYR A 87 -0.03 -4.45 -9.95
CA TYR A 87 0.79 -3.23 -10.00
C TYR A 87 2.11 -3.39 -9.26
N LEU A 88 2.09 -3.95 -8.06
CA LEU A 88 3.31 -4.20 -7.27
C LEU A 88 4.29 -5.13 -8.00
N GLN A 89 3.79 -6.11 -8.76
CA GLN A 89 4.62 -6.94 -9.63
C GLN A 89 5.30 -6.14 -10.75
N GLN A 90 4.63 -5.13 -11.33
CA GLN A 90 5.29 -4.25 -12.32
C GLN A 90 6.42 -3.43 -11.69
N LEU A 91 6.31 -3.11 -10.40
CA LEU A 91 7.34 -2.44 -9.61
C LEU A 91 8.44 -3.41 -9.10
N GLY A 92 8.34 -4.70 -9.37
CA GLY A 92 9.31 -5.72 -8.96
C GLY A 92 9.09 -6.30 -7.55
N PHE A 93 7.91 -6.12 -6.97
CA PHE A 93 7.53 -6.70 -5.67
C PHE A 93 6.62 -7.92 -5.87
N GLU A 94 7.13 -9.09 -5.50
CA GLU A 94 6.39 -10.36 -5.51
C GLU A 94 5.43 -10.48 -4.31
N GLU A 95 4.49 -11.44 -4.39
CA GLU A 95 3.42 -11.59 -3.38
C GLU A 95 3.95 -11.87 -1.96
N ASP A 96 5.07 -12.58 -1.84
CA ASP A 96 5.72 -12.88 -0.55
C ASP A 96 6.43 -11.66 0.07
N HIS A 97 6.69 -10.62 -0.73
CA HIS A 97 7.37 -9.40 -0.28
C HIS A 97 6.39 -8.34 0.25
N CYS A 98 5.10 -8.43 -0.07
CA CYS A 98 4.12 -7.38 0.23
C CYS A 98 2.96 -7.86 1.10
N LEU A 99 2.55 -7.03 2.07
CA LEU A 99 1.28 -7.20 2.77
C LEU A 99 0.25 -6.27 2.12
N ILE A 100 -0.84 -6.83 1.60
CA ILE A 100 -1.99 -6.09 1.10
C ILE A 100 -3.19 -6.43 1.97
N CYS A 101 -3.67 -5.44 2.73
CA CYS A 101 -4.87 -5.54 3.54
C CYS A 101 -6.04 -4.91 2.78
N SER A 102 -6.98 -5.77 2.38
CA SER A 102 -8.22 -5.37 1.72
C SER A 102 -9.37 -6.26 2.20
N PRO A 103 -10.59 -5.71 2.33
CA PRO A 103 -11.78 -6.52 2.61
C PRO A 103 -12.27 -7.30 1.37
N LEU A 104 -11.75 -7.00 0.18
CA LEU A 104 -12.09 -7.67 -1.09
C LEU A 104 -11.01 -8.69 -1.47
N GLY A 105 -11.44 -9.93 -1.66
CA GLY A 105 -10.63 -10.98 -2.28
C GLY A 105 -10.50 -10.81 -3.80
N PRO A 106 -9.75 -11.71 -4.47
CA PRO A 106 -9.57 -11.69 -5.91
C PRO A 106 -10.90 -11.69 -6.67
N GLY A 107 -11.07 -10.78 -7.62
CA GLY A 107 -12.29 -10.61 -8.42
C GLY A 107 -13.54 -10.17 -7.64
N GLU A 108 -13.49 -9.98 -6.32
CA GLU A 108 -14.66 -9.63 -5.53
C GLU A 108 -15.06 -8.15 -5.70
N ARG A 109 -16.35 -7.84 -5.54
CA ARG A 109 -16.87 -6.47 -5.52
C ARG A 109 -17.87 -6.28 -4.38
N TYR A 110 -17.98 -5.04 -3.92
CA TYR A 110 -19.04 -4.68 -2.98
C TYR A 110 -20.42 -4.87 -3.61
N SER A 111 -21.38 -5.23 -2.76
CA SER A 111 -22.75 -5.48 -3.12
C SER A 111 -23.67 -5.08 -1.97
N GLN A 112 -24.99 -5.24 -2.11
CA GLN A 112 -25.91 -5.02 -0.99
C GLN A 112 -25.62 -5.94 0.21
N ALA A 113 -25.03 -7.12 -0.01
CA ALA A 113 -24.67 -8.06 1.05
C ALA A 113 -23.26 -7.80 1.63
N LYS A 114 -22.45 -6.97 0.98
CA LYS A 114 -21.07 -6.66 1.38
C LYS A 114 -20.78 -5.20 1.06
N ALA A 115 -20.98 -4.34 2.04
CA ALA A 115 -20.63 -2.92 1.96
C ALA A 115 -19.14 -2.71 2.31
N PRO A 116 -18.50 -1.64 1.80
CA PRO A 116 -17.19 -1.25 2.29
C PRO A 116 -17.27 -0.92 3.78
N PRO A 117 -16.20 -1.20 4.56
CA PRO A 117 -16.05 -0.64 5.89
C PRO A 117 -16.13 0.89 5.86
N LYS A 118 -16.49 1.48 7.00
CA LYS A 118 -16.61 2.94 7.10
C LYS A 118 -15.25 3.63 7.10
N ASP A 119 -14.25 2.97 7.67
CA ASP A 119 -12.88 3.47 7.86
C ASP A 119 -11.90 2.29 7.81
N LYS A 120 -10.60 2.61 7.87
CA LYS A 120 -9.51 1.63 7.78
C LYS A 120 -9.00 1.14 9.14
N ASN A 121 -9.60 1.60 10.24
CA ASN A 121 -9.06 1.36 11.59
C ASN A 121 -8.88 -0.13 11.89
N ASP A 122 -9.89 -0.95 11.58
CA ASP A 122 -9.82 -2.41 11.79
C ASP A 122 -8.72 -3.06 10.95
N MET A 123 -8.54 -2.63 9.70
CA MET A 123 -7.46 -3.14 8.84
C MET A 123 -6.08 -2.75 9.37
N LEU A 124 -5.92 -1.54 9.90
CA LEU A 124 -4.66 -1.09 10.51
C LEU A 124 -4.34 -1.87 11.78
N VAL A 125 -5.35 -2.18 12.60
CA VAL A 125 -5.19 -3.06 13.77
C VAL A 125 -4.74 -4.46 13.33
N ASP A 126 -5.32 -5.01 12.27
CA ASP A 126 -4.93 -6.31 11.75
C ASP A 126 -3.50 -6.31 11.21
N VAL A 127 -3.07 -5.25 10.51
CA VAL A 127 -1.68 -5.06 10.08
C VAL A 127 -0.71 -5.13 11.25
N VAL A 128 -0.96 -4.36 12.31
CA VAL A 128 -0.11 -4.31 13.52
C VAL A 128 0.00 -5.69 14.17
N ARG A 129 -1.13 -6.40 14.29
CA ARG A 129 -1.17 -7.76 14.85
C ARG A 129 -0.40 -8.77 14.00
N LEU A 130 -0.63 -8.77 12.68
CA LEU A 130 0.00 -9.70 11.75
C LEU A 130 1.53 -9.52 11.68
N LYS A 131 2.02 -8.28 11.86
CA LYS A 131 3.45 -7.98 11.88
C LYS A 131 4.09 -8.01 13.26
N GLY A 132 3.32 -8.30 14.31
CA GLY A 132 3.82 -8.36 15.69
C GLY A 132 4.35 -7.03 16.21
N LEU A 133 3.79 -5.92 15.71
CA LEU A 133 4.21 -4.57 16.10
C LEU A 133 3.68 -4.25 17.51
N PRO A 134 4.44 -3.49 18.32
CA PRO A 134 4.11 -3.27 19.73
C PRO A 134 2.90 -2.35 19.93
N ALA A 135 2.66 -1.42 19.01
CA ALA A 135 1.60 -0.41 19.12
C ALA A 135 1.28 0.27 17.77
N LEU A 136 0.10 0.89 17.69
CA LEU A 136 -0.39 1.64 16.52
C LEU A 136 0.31 3.01 16.34
N ASP A 137 0.85 3.59 17.41
CA ASP A 137 1.53 4.89 17.38
C ASP A 137 2.86 4.87 16.62
N ARG A 138 3.35 3.67 16.28
CA ARG A 138 4.53 3.44 15.44
C ARG A 138 4.17 3.11 13.99
N LEU A 139 2.90 3.25 13.62
CA LEU A 139 2.41 3.09 12.25
C LEU A 139 2.11 4.47 11.65
N GLY A 140 2.69 4.76 10.48
CA GLY A 140 2.32 5.92 9.66
C GLY A 140 1.38 5.47 8.55
N LEU A 141 0.25 6.18 8.37
CA LEU A 141 -0.65 6.00 7.22
C LEU A 141 -0.51 7.16 6.24
N PHE A 142 -0.41 6.84 4.96
CA PHE A 142 -0.48 7.77 3.83
C PHE A 142 -1.75 7.48 3.05
N ASP A 143 -2.64 8.47 2.97
CA ASP A 143 -3.99 8.35 2.42
C ASP A 143 -4.43 9.72 1.93
N ASP A 144 -5.07 9.80 0.76
CA ASP A 144 -5.59 11.04 0.19
C ASP A 144 -6.89 11.48 0.87
N ASP A 145 -7.59 10.58 1.56
CA ASP A 145 -8.80 10.88 2.31
C ASP A 145 -8.56 10.86 3.82
N GLY A 146 -8.50 12.05 4.41
CA GLY A 146 -8.38 12.23 5.87
C GLY A 146 -9.57 11.69 6.68
N GLY A 147 -10.68 11.29 6.03
CA GLY A 147 -11.82 10.62 6.66
C GLY A 147 -11.65 9.11 6.86
N ASN A 148 -10.63 8.49 6.23
CA ASN A 148 -10.38 7.05 6.30
C ASN A 148 -9.83 6.56 7.65
N VAL A 149 -9.43 7.49 8.52
CA VAL A 149 -9.08 7.21 9.91
C VAL A 149 -9.88 8.12 10.81
N MET A 150 -10.58 7.52 11.78
CA MET A 150 -11.16 8.32 12.85
C MET A 150 -10.09 8.50 13.94
N ALA A 151 -9.73 9.75 14.23
CA ALA A 151 -8.91 10.07 15.40
C ALA A 151 -9.58 9.50 16.65
N ALA A 152 -8.83 8.71 17.42
CA ALA A 152 -9.22 8.28 18.76
C ALA A 152 -9.02 9.40 19.78
#